data_AF-A0A1M7U9T9-F1
#
_entry.id   AF-A0A1M7U9T9-F1
#
_cell.length_a   1.000
_cell.length_b   1.000
_cell.length_c   1.000
_cell.angle_alpha   90.00
_cell.angle_beta   90.00
_cell.angle_gamma   90.00
#
_symmetry.space_group_name_H-M   'P 1'
#
loop_
_entity.id
_entity.type
_entity.pdbx_description
1 polymer ?
#
loop_
_entity_poly.entity_id
_entity_poly.type
_entity_poly.pdbx_seq_one_letter_code
_entity_poly.pdbx_strand_id
1 'polypeptide(L)'
;MRAGDPPAHHGRRRREMATREKRLAQFDGEGEPPPGVPVQVLCEDQSGTYELPFACRFSDGAWRNHESGGMLEANVIGWRLVRRI
;
A
#
# COMPACT_ATOMS: atom_id res chain seq x y z
N MET A 1 -20.49 3.62 -53.56
CA MET A 1 -19.23 4.23 -53.12
C MET A 1 -18.98 3.76 -51.68
N ARG A 2 -17.74 3.37 -51.34
CA ARG A 2 -17.22 3.09 -49.97
C ARG A 2 -17.53 4.28 -49.03
N ALA A 3 -17.58 4.24 -47.70
CA ALA A 3 -17.14 3.35 -46.60
C ALA A 3 -18.15 3.56 -45.44
N GLY A 4 -18.45 2.63 -44.54
CA GLY A 4 -17.54 2.14 -43.50
C GLY A 4 -17.36 3.16 -42.37
N ASP A 5 -18.26 3.19 -41.37
CA ASP A 5 -17.90 3.52 -39.98
C ASP A 5 -18.86 2.80 -38.99
N PRO A 6 -18.33 2.02 -38.02
CA PRO A 6 -19.11 1.23 -37.06
C PRO A 6 -19.64 2.07 -35.87
N PRO A 7 -20.63 1.55 -35.11
CA PRO A 7 -21.18 2.27 -33.95
C PRO A 7 -20.14 2.41 -32.84
N ALA A 8 -20.04 3.62 -32.29
CA ALA A 8 -19.20 3.95 -31.13
C ALA A 8 -19.66 3.22 -29.85
N HIS A 9 -19.27 1.95 -29.72
CA HIS A 9 -19.00 1.34 -28.43
C HIS A 9 -17.52 1.57 -28.08
N HIS A 10 -17.20 1.55 -26.79
CA HIS A 10 -15.92 1.87 -26.12
C HIS A 10 -15.85 3.33 -25.62
N GLY A 11 -15.83 3.60 -24.33
CA GLY A 11 -15.78 2.72 -23.18
C GLY A 11 -16.05 3.59 -21.96
N ARG A 12 -16.62 2.96 -20.93
CA ARG A 12 -16.69 3.52 -19.57
C ARG A 12 -15.43 4.35 -19.33
N ARG A 13 -15.60 5.61 -18.91
CA ARG A 13 -14.55 6.32 -18.19
C ARG A 13 -14.15 5.41 -17.03
N ARG A 14 -13.15 4.55 -17.24
CA ARG A 14 -12.38 3.94 -16.17
C ARG A 14 -11.87 5.16 -15.44
N ARG A 15 -12.54 5.45 -14.33
CA ARG A 15 -12.05 6.34 -13.29
C ARG A 15 -10.55 6.13 -13.26
N GLU A 16 -9.81 7.21 -13.48
CA GLU A 16 -8.40 7.31 -13.16
C GLU A 16 -8.29 7.05 -11.65
N MET A 17 -8.43 5.79 -11.27
CA MET A 17 -7.96 5.31 -10.00
C MET A 17 -6.46 5.50 -10.12
N ALA A 18 -5.87 6.32 -9.26
CA ALA A 18 -4.46 6.11 -8.94
C ALA A 18 -4.36 4.61 -8.62
N THR A 19 -3.79 3.85 -9.56
CA THR A 19 -3.70 2.40 -9.44
C THR A 19 -3.00 2.10 -8.12
N ARG A 20 -3.37 1.00 -7.47
CA ARG A 20 -2.75 0.53 -6.23
C ARG A 20 -1.22 0.67 -6.27
N GLU A 21 -0.64 0.38 -7.43
CA GLU A 21 0.78 0.53 -7.79
C GLU A 21 1.32 1.95 -7.62
N LYS A 22 0.56 2.99 -8.01
CA LYS A 22 1.00 4.40 -7.91
C LYS A 22 1.03 4.88 -6.45
N ARG A 23 0.21 4.31 -5.57
CA ARG A 23 0.25 4.59 -4.12
C ARG A 23 1.37 3.80 -3.43
N LEU A 24 1.57 2.54 -3.82
CA LEU A 24 2.71 1.74 -3.36
C LEU A 24 4.05 2.41 -3.68
N ALA A 25 4.19 2.97 -4.89
CA ALA A 25 5.41 3.66 -5.32
C ALA A 25 5.79 4.90 -4.48
N GLN A 26 4.88 5.41 -3.63
CA GLN A 26 5.17 6.49 -2.69
C GLN A 26 5.66 5.99 -1.32
N PHE A 27 5.59 4.68 -1.06
CA PHE A 27 6.15 4.05 0.13
C PHE A 27 7.51 3.46 -0.25
N ASP A 28 8.56 3.91 0.46
CA ASP A 28 9.97 3.60 0.16
C ASP A 28 10.34 2.11 0.21
N GLY A 29 9.49 1.23 0.74
CA GLY A 29 9.74 -0.20 0.81
C GLY A 29 8.49 -1.05 0.55
N GLU A 30 8.52 -1.81 -0.55
CA GLU A 30 7.76 -3.06 -0.68
C GLU A 30 8.61 -4.19 -0.10
N GLY A 31 8.10 -4.90 0.91
CA GLY A 31 8.79 -6.07 1.51
C GLY A 31 9.16 -5.92 2.98
N GLU A 32 10.29 -6.51 3.38
CA GLU A 32 10.71 -6.61 4.77
C GLU A 32 11.65 -5.44 5.16
N PRO A 33 11.29 -4.60 6.15
CA PRO A 33 12.19 -3.57 6.65
C PRO A 33 13.37 -4.16 7.43
N PRO A 34 14.40 -3.34 7.73
CA PRO A 34 15.45 -3.75 8.63
C PRO A 34 14.85 -4.21 9.98
N PRO A 35 15.18 -5.43 10.44
CA PRO A 35 14.62 -5.94 11.68
C PRO A 35 15.06 -5.05 12.84
N GLY A 36 14.14 -4.78 13.77
CA GLY A 36 14.46 -3.96 14.93
C GLY A 36 14.23 -2.45 14.75
N VAL A 37 13.91 -1.97 13.55
CA VAL A 37 13.67 -0.55 13.29
C VAL A 37 12.18 -0.20 13.36
N PRO A 38 11.79 0.88 14.07
CA PRO A 38 10.43 1.40 14.02
C PRO A 38 10.15 2.03 12.64
N VAL A 39 9.18 1.46 11.94
CA VAL A 39 8.72 1.94 10.62
C VAL A 39 7.23 2.20 10.65
N GLN A 40 6.76 3.10 9.79
CA GLN A 40 5.34 3.32 9.60
C GLN A 40 4.86 2.40 8.48
N VAL A 41 3.86 1.58 8.76
CA VAL A 41 3.34 0.58 7.80
C VAL A 41 2.08 1.06 7.11
N LEU A 42 1.95 0.70 5.84
CA LEU A 42 0.75 0.81 5.06
C LEU A 42 0.09 -0.56 4.99
N CYS A 43 -1.11 -0.64 5.54
CA CYS A 43 -1.94 -1.82 5.50
C CYS A 43 -2.98 -1.69 4.39
N GLU A 44 -3.40 -2.81 3.82
CA GLU A 44 -4.54 -2.90 2.93
C GLU A 44 -5.63 -3.72 3.60
N ASP A 45 -6.84 -3.16 3.64
CA ASP A 45 -8.05 -3.86 4.07
C ASP A 45 -9.10 -3.77 2.96
N GLN A 46 -10.27 -4.39 3.16
CA GLN A 46 -11.44 -4.32 2.27
C GLN A 46 -11.82 -2.89 1.84
N SER A 47 -11.49 -1.88 2.64
CA SER A 47 -11.75 -0.46 2.34
C SER A 47 -10.66 0.23 1.50
N GLY A 48 -9.52 -0.44 1.30
CA GLY A 48 -8.35 0.09 0.60
C GLY A 48 -7.12 0.19 1.51
N THR A 49 -6.17 1.03 1.09
CA THR A 49 -4.89 1.18 1.78
C THR A 49 -4.97 2.26 2.88
N TYR A 50 -4.55 1.95 4.10
CA TYR A 50 -4.52 2.85 5.24
C TYR A 50 -3.18 2.74 5.99
N GLU A 51 -2.66 3.88 6.46
CA GLU A 51 -1.43 3.90 7.26
C GLU A 51 -1.75 3.77 8.74
N LEU A 52 -0.91 3.03 9.46
CA LEU A 52 -1.06 2.96 10.91
C LEU A 52 -0.49 4.24 11.58
N PRO A 53 -1.21 4.80 12.57
CA PRO A 53 -0.75 6.00 13.27
C PRO A 53 0.39 5.72 14.27
N PHE A 54 0.73 4.46 14.48
CA PHE A 54 1.81 4.01 15.37
C PHE A 54 2.91 3.31 14.60
N ALA A 55 4.13 3.36 15.14
CA ALA A 55 5.27 2.65 14.57
C ALA A 55 5.10 1.13 14.76
N CYS A 56 5.37 0.38 13.70
CA CYS A 56 5.45 -1.06 13.70
C CYS A 56 6.89 -1.49 13.39
N ARG A 57 7.21 -2.72 13.76
CA ARG A 57 8.52 -3.32 13.55
C ARG A 57 8.33 -4.71 13.00
N PHE A 58 9.06 -5.03 11.96
CA PHE A 58 9.09 -6.40 11.47
C PHE A 58 10.08 -7.21 12.31
N SER A 59 9.62 -8.32 12.88
CA SER A 59 10.43 -9.20 13.71
C SER A 59 9.89 -10.63 13.60
N ASP A 60 10.79 -11.58 13.40
CA ASP A 60 10.45 -13.01 13.32
C ASP A 60 9.47 -13.34 12.18
N GLY A 61 9.59 -12.65 11.04
CA GLY A 61 8.69 -12.83 9.90
C GLY A 61 7.29 -12.23 10.08
N ALA A 62 7.03 -11.55 11.20
CA ALA A 62 5.75 -10.93 11.51
C ALA A 62 5.88 -9.44 11.81
N TRP A 63 4.85 -8.69 11.43
CA TRP A 63 4.70 -7.32 11.86
C TRP A 63 4.25 -7.28 13.31
N ARG A 64 4.90 -6.45 14.12
CA ARG A 64 4.55 -6.23 15.53
C ARG A 64 4.50 -4.75 15.84
N ASN A 65 3.55 -4.35 16.67
CA ASN A 65 3.45 -2.98 17.17
C ASN A 65 4.70 -2.67 18.02
N HIS A 66 5.35 -1.52 17.78
CA HIS A 66 6.55 -1.13 18.52
C HIS A 66 6.26 -0.77 19.98
N GLU A 67 5.11 -0.18 20.28
CA GLU A 67 4.72 0.21 21.64
C GLU A 67 4.19 -0.98 22.46
N SER A 68 3.22 -1.71 21.92
CA SER A 68 2.54 -2.79 22.65
C SER A 68 3.20 -4.16 22.48
N GLY A 69 4.06 -4.34 21.48
CA GLY A 69 4.66 -5.64 21.13
C GLY A 69 3.67 -6.64 20.50
N GLY A 70 2.39 -6.29 20.38
CA GLY A 70 1.35 -7.13 19.81
C GLY A 70 1.58 -7.41 18.32
N MET A 71 1.22 -8.62 17.90
CA MET A 71 1.29 -8.99 16.48
C MET A 71 0.25 -8.20 15.67
N LEU A 72 0.66 -7.77 14.50
CA LEU A 72 -0.17 -7.03 13.58
C LEU A 72 -0.85 -8.01 12.63
N GLU A 73 -2.17 -8.11 12.72
CA GLU A 73 -2.97 -9.00 11.86
C GLU A 73 -3.35 -8.37 10.51
N ALA A 74 -2.99 -7.10 10.30
CA ALA A 74 -3.29 -6.38 9.08
C ALA A 74 -2.35 -6.79 7.93
N ASN A 75 -2.88 -6.83 6.71
CA ASN A 75 -2.08 -7.13 5.53
C ASN A 75 -1.21 -5.92 5.16
N VAL A 76 0.05 -5.94 5.59
CA VAL A 76 1.00 -4.88 5.27
C VAL A 76 1.44 -5.01 3.82
N ILE A 77 1.15 -3.98 3.03
CA ILE A 77 1.47 -3.88 1.61
C ILE A 77 2.66 -2.96 1.34
N GLY A 78 3.16 -2.24 2.35
CA GLY A 78 4.33 -1.38 2.24
C GLY A 78 4.69 -0.72 3.57
N TRP A 79 5.86 -0.10 3.64
CA TRP A 79 6.31 0.61 4.84
C TRP A 79 7.25 1.77 4.48
N ARG A 80 7.47 2.66 5.44
CA ARG A 80 8.45 3.75 5.34
C ARG A 80 9.19 3.96 6.66
N LEU A 81 10.45 4.35 6.60
CA LEU A 81 11.21 4.75 7.78
C LEU A 81 10.61 6.02 8.38
N VAL A 82 10.35 6.01 9.68
CA VAL A 82 10.01 7.23 10.41
C VAL A 82 11.31 8.04 10.55
N ARG A 83 11.54 8.97 9.64
CA ARG A 83 12.66 9.91 9.77
C ARG A 83 12.32 10.89 10.89
N ARG A 84 12.94 10.73 12.07
CA ARG A 84 13.03 11.82 13.04
C ARG A 84 14.03 12.83 12.48
N ILE A 85 13.50 13.96 12.02
CA ILE A 85 14.26 15.20 11.83
C ILE A 85 14.55 15.85 13.19
#